data_AF-A0A968RPS0-F1
#
_entry.id   AF-A0A968RPS0-F1
#
_cell.length_a   1.000
_cell.length_b   1.000
_cell.length_c   1.000
_cell.angle_alpha   90.00
_cell.angle_beta   90.00
_cell.angle_gamma   90.00
#
_symmetry.space_group_name_H-M   'P 1'
#
loop_
_entity.id
_entity.type
_entity.pdbx_description
1 polymer ?
#
loop_
_entity_poly.entity_id
_entity_poly.type
_entity_poly.pdbx_seq_one_letter_code
_entity_poly.pdbx_strand_id
1 'polypeptide(L)'
;MKMQNFKTMSCTKTKFATKDFAEFSLKKIAKTNTKVKPIRSYYCEECKCWHLTKNVDSKDYSKLIQENKTLKTTIIKLNEQIKLLEKTDTSQKIIAQLNKQLEEAKNRPSKADNVQARADERVIELKKQLKSKQRESKN
;
A
#
# COMPACT_ATOMS: atom_id res chain seq x y z
N MET A 1 8.73 62.44 22.02
CA MET A 1 8.66 61.01 21.65
C MET A 1 8.73 60.17 22.91
N LYS A 2 7.69 59.38 23.23
CA LYS A 2 7.70 58.51 24.43
C LYS A 2 8.49 57.25 24.10
N MET A 3 9.64 57.05 24.75
CA MET A 3 10.39 55.79 24.67
C MET A 3 9.52 54.69 25.28
N GLN A 4 9.13 53.72 24.45
CA GLN A 4 8.42 52.54 24.91
C GLN A 4 9.42 51.67 25.69
N ASN A 5 9.17 51.49 26.99
CA ASN A 5 9.89 50.55 27.83
C ASN A 5 9.65 49.13 27.29
N PHE A 6 10.64 48.57 26.60
CA PHE A 6 10.69 47.14 26.30
C PHE A 6 10.89 46.40 27.63
N LYS A 7 9.79 45.98 28.27
CA LYS A 7 9.85 44.94 29.31
C LYS A 7 10.46 43.70 28.64
N THR A 8 11.72 43.41 28.92
CA THR A 8 12.29 42.09 28.63
C THR A 8 11.43 41.08 29.39
N MET A 9 10.58 40.34 28.68
CA MET A 9 9.77 39.25 29.22
C MET A 9 10.72 38.12 29.61
N SER A 10 11.40 38.27 30.75
CA SER A 10 12.30 37.24 31.26
C SER A 10 11.44 36.07 31.73
N CYS A 11 11.51 34.92 31.05
CA CYS A 11 10.85 33.72 31.52
C CYS A 11 11.26 33.43 32.97
N THR A 12 10.26 33.27 33.84
CA THR A 12 10.44 32.99 35.28
C THR A 12 10.64 31.50 35.59
N LYS A 13 10.36 30.63 34.60
CA LYS A 13 10.52 29.18 34.72
C LYS A 13 11.99 28.79 34.73
N THR A 14 12.28 27.64 35.34
CA THR A 14 13.61 27.01 35.31
C THR A 14 14.10 26.83 33.87
N LYS A 15 15.31 27.33 33.59
CA LYS A 15 15.95 27.31 32.27
C LYS A 15 16.99 26.21 32.20
N PHE A 16 17.02 25.51 31.08
CA PHE A 16 18.05 24.54 30.74
C PHE A 16 18.71 24.95 29.42
N ALA A 17 20.04 24.85 29.36
CA ALA A 17 20.80 25.24 28.17
C ALA A 17 20.56 24.29 26.98
N THR A 18 20.43 22.99 27.25
CA THR A 18 20.20 21.97 26.22
C THR A 18 18.97 21.13 26.54
N LYS A 19 18.45 20.46 25.51
CA LYS A 19 17.34 19.50 25.62
C LYS A 19 17.68 18.37 26.60
N ASP A 20 18.90 17.84 26.51
CA ASP A 20 19.34 16.69 27.32
C ASP A 20 19.32 17.01 28.82
N PHE A 21 19.75 18.22 29.21
CA PHE A 21 19.68 18.65 30.62
C PHE A 21 18.24 18.83 31.11
N ALA A 22 17.34 19.32 30.26
CA ALA A 22 15.93 19.42 30.58
C ALA A 22 15.30 18.03 30.76
N GLU A 23 15.59 17.09 29.86
CA GLU A 23 15.08 15.72 29.93
C GLU A 23 15.64 14.93 31.13
N PHE A 24 16.93 15.10 31.42
CA PHE A 24 17.54 14.53 32.62
C PHE A 24 16.82 15.03 33.88
N SER A 25 16.58 16.34 33.97
CA SER A 25 15.86 16.95 35.09
C SER A 25 14.41 16.47 35.18
N LEU A 26 13.75 16.29 34.04
CA LEU A 26 12.41 15.72 33.97
C LEU A 26 12.36 14.29 34.52
N LYS A 27 13.32 13.43 34.12
CA LYS A 27 13.46 12.07 34.67
C LYS A 27 13.71 12.06 36.18
N LYS A 28 14.51 13.02 36.68
CA LYS A 28 14.76 13.18 38.11
C LYS A 28 13.49 13.57 38.87
N ILE A 29 12.77 14.58 38.38
CA ILE A 29 11.51 15.06 39.00
C ILE A 29 10.43 13.98 38.95
N ALA A 30 10.35 13.20 37.87
CA ALA A 30 9.39 12.11 37.75
C ALA A 30 9.51 11.09 38.91
N LYS A 31 10.72 10.83 39.40
CA LYS A 31 11.02 9.93 40.52
C LYS A 31 10.75 10.56 41.90
N THR A 32 10.66 11.89 42.00
CA THR A 32 10.35 12.57 43.26
C THR A 32 8.86 12.56 43.57
N ASN A 33 8.49 12.55 44.85
CA ASN A 33 7.09 12.63 45.28
C ASN A 33 6.65 14.11 45.38
N THR A 34 6.54 14.78 44.24
CA THR A 34 6.04 16.16 44.15
C THR A 34 4.60 16.19 43.67
N LYS A 35 3.80 17.13 44.21
CA LYS A 35 2.38 17.31 43.86
C LYS A 35 2.17 17.71 42.39
N VAL A 36 3.13 18.43 41.80
CA VAL A 36 3.06 18.88 40.40
C VAL A 36 4.29 18.37 39.66
N LYS A 37 4.06 17.48 38.68
CA LYS A 37 5.12 16.92 37.84
C LYS A 37 5.00 17.47 36.41
N PRO A 38 6.05 18.09 35.86
CA PRO A 38 6.09 18.41 34.44
C PRO A 38 6.10 17.11 33.61
N ILE A 39 5.47 17.16 32.43
CA ILE A 39 5.27 16.01 31.54
C ILE A 39 6.30 15.98 30.42
N ARG A 40 6.73 17.16 29.93
CA ARG A 40 7.72 17.27 28.85
C ARG A 40 8.63 18.48 28.99
N SER A 41 9.74 18.44 28.26
CA SER A 41 10.55 19.62 27.94
C SER A 41 10.03 20.29 26.66
N TYR A 42 10.22 21.60 26.55
CA TYR A 42 9.95 22.38 25.33
C TYR A 42 10.96 23.51 25.19
N TYR A 43 11.24 23.91 23.96
CA TYR A 43 12.08 25.05 23.65
C TYR A 43 11.25 26.33 23.66
N CYS A 44 11.70 27.36 24.38
CA CYS A 44 11.06 28.66 24.37
C CYS A 44 11.82 29.63 23.48
N GLU A 45 11.14 30.16 22.47
CA GLU A 45 11.70 31.10 21.51
C GLU A 45 12.00 32.48 22.13
N GLU A 46 11.25 32.88 23.17
CA GLU A 46 11.43 34.18 23.84
C GLU A 46 12.75 34.27 24.60
N CYS A 47 13.10 33.24 25.38
CA CYS A 47 14.34 33.23 26.17
C CYS A 47 15.43 32.30 25.64
N LYS A 48 15.20 31.66 24.50
CA LYS A 48 16.13 30.72 23.84
C LYS A 48 16.66 29.62 24.77
N CYS A 49 15.82 29.14 25.68
CA CYS A 49 16.17 28.09 26.63
C CYS A 49 15.13 26.97 26.61
N TRP A 50 15.52 25.81 27.10
CA TRP A 50 14.62 24.70 27.35
C TRP A 50 13.93 24.88 28.71
N HIS A 51 12.63 24.60 28.75
CA HIS A 51 11.80 24.64 29.95
C HIS A 51 11.04 23.34 30.11
N LEU A 52 10.54 23.11 31.33
CA LEU A 52 9.63 22.02 31.62
C LEU A 52 8.19 22.54 31.68
N THR A 53 7.26 21.76 31.16
CA THR A 53 5.84 22.10 31.18
C THR A 53 4.99 20.91 31.60
N LYS A 54 3.93 21.21 32.34
CA LYS A 54 2.83 20.28 32.64
C LYS A 54 1.80 20.22 31.51
N ASN A 55 1.77 21.25 30.66
CA ASN A 55 0.80 21.36 29.59
C ASN A 55 1.41 20.85 28.28
N VAL A 56 0.70 19.96 27.61
CA VAL A 56 0.83 19.85 26.16
C VAL A 56 0.25 21.15 25.62
N ASP A 57 1.04 21.97 24.93
CA ASP A 57 0.52 23.24 24.41
C ASP A 57 -0.68 22.90 23.52
N SER A 58 -1.87 23.37 23.88
CA SER A 58 -3.11 22.85 23.30
C SER A 58 -3.17 23.03 21.79
N LYS A 59 -2.45 24.04 21.27
CA LYS A 59 -2.28 24.32 19.85
C LYS A 59 -1.51 23.21 19.12
N ASP A 60 -0.42 22.71 19.68
CA ASP A 60 0.38 21.65 19.06
C ASP A 60 -0.36 20.31 19.15
N TYR A 61 -1.03 20.06 20.28
CA TYR A 61 -1.86 18.88 20.45
C TYR A 61 -3.08 18.88 19.50
N SER A 62 -3.74 20.03 19.31
CA SER A 62 -4.87 20.14 18.38
C SER A 62 -4.44 19.92 16.93
N LYS A 63 -3.27 20.43 16.53
CA LYS A 63 -2.70 20.18 15.21
C LYS A 63 -2.41 18.70 15.01
N LEU A 64 -1.74 18.07 15.97
CA LEU A 64 -1.46 16.63 15.94
C LEU A 64 -2.73 15.77 15.88
N ILE A 65 -3.81 16.16 16.58
CA ILE A 65 -5.12 15.48 16.49
C ILE A 65 -5.71 15.64 15.09
N GLN A 66 -5.68 16.85 14.54
CA GLN A 66 -6.25 17.14 13.22
C GLN A 66 -5.49 16.39 12.12
N GLU A 67 -4.15 16.40 12.16
CA GLU A 67 -3.29 15.61 11.27
C GLU A 67 -3.59 14.11 11.39
N ASN A 68 -3.72 13.58 12.62
CA ASN A 68 -4.11 12.18 12.82
C ASN A 68 -5.47 11.84 12.21
N LYS A 69 -6.47 12.73 12.32
CA LYS A 69 -7.78 12.52 11.70
C LYS A 69 -7.66 12.47 10.18
N THR A 70 -6.91 13.40 9.58
CA THR A 70 -6.69 13.46 8.13
C THR A 70 -5.93 12.23 7.62
N LEU A 71 -4.93 11.75 8.36
CA LEU A 71 -4.20 10.54 8.01
C LEU A 71 -5.11 9.31 8.06
N LYS A 72 -5.94 9.17 9.11
CA LYS A 72 -6.90 8.07 9.22
C LYS A 72 -7.91 8.04 8.06
N THR A 73 -8.46 9.19 7.69
CA THR A 73 -9.40 9.25 6.55
C THR A 73 -8.72 8.94 5.23
N THR A 74 -7.47 9.36 5.05
CA THR A 74 -6.66 9.02 3.88
C THR A 74 -6.40 7.52 3.78
N ILE A 75 -6.02 6.88 4.89
CA ILE A 75 -5.79 5.42 4.96
C ILE A 75 -7.05 4.65 4.56
N ILE A 76 -8.22 5.07 5.05
CA ILE A 76 -9.50 4.42 4.71
C ILE A 76 -9.75 4.52 3.19
N LYS A 77 -9.61 5.71 2.60
CA LYS A 77 -9.80 5.93 1.16
C LYS A 77 -8.83 5.12 0.31
N LEU A 78 -7.54 5.08 0.69
CA LEU A 78 -6.54 4.30 -0.03
C LEU A 78 -6.84 2.79 0.04
N ASN A 79 -7.29 2.29 1.19
CA ASN A 79 -7.68 0.89 1.32
C ASN A 79 -8.91 0.53 0.48
N GLU A 80 -9.88 1.44 0.36
CA GLU A 80 -11.04 1.26 -0.54
C GLU A 80 -10.59 1.22 -2.01
N GLN A 81 -9.67 2.09 -2.42
CA GLN A 81 -9.11 2.09 -3.77
C GLN A 81 -8.33 0.79 -4.08
N ILE A 82 -7.52 0.31 -3.13
CA ILE A 82 -6.79 -0.97 -3.28
C ILE A 82 -7.79 -2.12 -3.52
N LYS A 83 -8.84 -2.22 -2.71
CA LYS A 83 -9.87 -3.26 -2.87
C LYS A 83 -10.57 -3.21 -4.24
N LEU A 84 -10.80 -2.01 -4.78
CA LEU A 84 -11.38 -1.86 -6.11
C LEU A 84 -10.40 -2.34 -7.18
N LEU A 85 -9.13 -1.97 -7.07
CA LEU A 85 -8.09 -2.39 -8.02
C LEU A 85 -7.88 -3.91 -8.01
N GLU A 86 -7.86 -4.55 -6.85
CA GLU A 86 -7.76 -6.01 -6.72
C GLU A 86 -8.93 -6.74 -7.41
N LYS A 87 -10.15 -6.20 -7.31
CA LYS A 87 -11.32 -6.74 -8.03
C LYS A 87 -11.19 -6.58 -9.54
N THR A 88 -10.60 -5.49 -10.02
CA THR A 88 -10.37 -5.30 -11.45
C THR A 88 -9.28 -6.23 -11.99
N ASP A 89 -8.18 -6.43 -11.25
CA ASP A 89 -7.10 -7.33 -11.64
C ASP A 89 -7.56 -8.80 -11.68
N THR A 90 -8.35 -9.23 -10.69
CA THR A 90 -8.96 -10.57 -10.71
C THR A 90 -9.92 -10.75 -11.89
N SER A 91 -10.74 -9.73 -12.20
CA SER A 91 -11.62 -9.75 -13.39
C SER A 91 -10.82 -9.84 -14.69
N GLN A 92 -9.71 -9.10 -14.81
CA GLN A 92 -8.83 -9.15 -15.98
C GLN A 92 -8.18 -10.53 -16.16
N LYS A 93 -7.72 -11.16 -15.07
CA LYS A 93 -7.18 -12.52 -15.09
C LYS A 93 -8.21 -13.55 -15.56
N ILE A 94 -9.45 -13.44 -15.10
CA ILE A 94 -10.56 -14.33 -15.53
C ILE A 94 -10.83 -14.14 -17.04
N ILE A 95 -10.90 -12.90 -17.52
CA ILE A 95 -11.11 -12.60 -18.95
C ILE A 95 -9.98 -13.20 -19.80
N ALA A 96 -8.72 -13.05 -19.38
CA ALA A 96 -7.57 -13.62 -20.08
C ALA A 96 -7.65 -15.16 -20.15
N GLN A 97 -8.05 -15.82 -19.06
CA GLN A 97 -8.23 -17.27 -19.02
C GLN A 97 -9.37 -17.75 -19.92
N LEU A 98 -10.51 -17.05 -19.92
CA LEU A 98 -11.63 -17.36 -20.81
C LEU A 98 -11.25 -17.19 -22.28
N ASN A 99 -10.54 -16.12 -22.63
CA ASN A 99 -10.06 -15.92 -24.00
C ASN A 99 -9.12 -17.06 -24.45
N LYS A 100 -8.23 -17.52 -23.57
CA LYS A 100 -7.36 -18.67 -23.87
C LYS A 100 -8.18 -19.94 -24.13
N GLN A 101 -9.16 -20.24 -23.28
CA GLN A 101 -10.05 -21.39 -23.48
C GLN A 101 -10.87 -21.28 -24.77
N LEU A 102 -11.29 -20.07 -25.14
CA LEU A 102 -12.06 -19.80 -26.34
C LEU A 102 -11.22 -20.01 -27.60
N GLU A 103 -9.96 -19.60 -27.60
CA GLU A 103 -9.01 -19.87 -28.68
C GLU A 103 -8.65 -21.37 -28.79
N GLU A 104 -8.47 -22.06 -27.66
CA GLU A 104 -8.29 -23.52 -27.64
C GLU A 104 -9.52 -24.25 -28.20
N ALA A 105 -10.73 -23.77 -27.90
CA ALA A 105 -11.97 -24.34 -28.42
C ALA A 105 -12.14 -24.09 -29.93
N LYS A 106 -11.78 -22.90 -30.43
CA LYS A 106 -11.80 -22.59 -31.87
C LYS A 106 -10.84 -23.46 -32.67
N ASN A 107 -9.65 -23.73 -32.12
CA ASN A 107 -8.61 -24.52 -32.79
C ASN A 107 -8.79 -26.03 -32.60
N ARG A 108 -9.82 -26.46 -31.85
CA ARG A 108 -10.09 -27.88 -31.65
C ARG A 108 -10.78 -28.43 -32.91
N PRO A 109 -10.24 -29.48 -33.56
CA PRO A 109 -10.85 -30.04 -34.76
C PRO A 109 -12.23 -30.57 -34.43
N SER A 110 -13.21 -30.24 -35.28
CA SER A 110 -14.59 -30.65 -35.07
C SER A 110 -14.72 -32.17 -35.20
N LYS A 111 -15.81 -32.75 -34.70
CA LYS A 111 -16.10 -34.18 -34.93
C LYS A 111 -16.18 -34.49 -36.43
N ALA A 112 -16.66 -33.54 -37.25
CA ALA A 112 -16.70 -33.69 -38.69
C ALA A 112 -15.30 -33.75 -39.31
N ASP A 113 -14.38 -32.88 -38.88
CA ASP A 113 -12.99 -32.87 -39.37
C ASP A 113 -12.26 -34.18 -39.06
N ASN A 114 -12.49 -34.74 -37.86
CA ASN A 114 -11.91 -36.02 -37.46
C ASN A 114 -12.51 -37.21 -38.24
N VAL A 115 -13.80 -37.17 -38.55
CA VAL A 115 -14.45 -38.19 -39.37
C VAL A 115 -13.94 -38.11 -40.82
N GLN A 116 -13.78 -36.91 -41.35
CA GLN A 116 -13.24 -36.69 -42.69
C GLN A 116 -11.79 -37.18 -42.79
N ALA A 117 -10.93 -36.85 -41.82
CA ALA A 117 -9.54 -37.33 -41.78
C ALA A 117 -9.45 -38.87 -41.80
N ARG A 118 -10.32 -39.56 -41.04
CA ARG A 118 -10.39 -41.04 -41.05
C ARG A 118 -10.91 -41.60 -42.37
N ALA A 119 -11.87 -40.93 -43.00
CA ALA A 119 -12.37 -41.32 -44.31
C ALA A 119 -11.27 -41.18 -45.38
N ASP A 120 -10.52 -40.07 -45.35
CA ASP A 120 -9.42 -39.80 -46.26
C ASP A 120 -8.29 -40.84 -46.12
N GLU A 121 -7.91 -41.19 -44.89
CA GLU A 121 -6.96 -42.29 -44.62
C GLU A 121 -7.44 -43.61 -45.24
N ARG A 122 -8.72 -43.94 -45.06
CA ARG A 122 -9.30 -45.18 -45.60
C ARG A 122 -9.31 -45.21 -47.13
N VAL A 123 -9.55 -44.07 -47.78
CA VAL A 123 -9.47 -43.96 -49.24
C VAL A 123 -8.04 -44.17 -49.74
N ILE A 124 -7.04 -43.62 -49.02
CA ILE A 124 -5.62 -43.83 -49.35
C ILE A 124 -5.25 -45.31 -49.24
N GLU A 125 -5.65 -45.98 -48.17
CA GLU A 125 -5.45 -47.42 -47.93
C GLU A 125 -6.04 -48.26 -49.08
N LEU A 126 -7.31 -48.02 -49.42
CA LEU A 126 -8.00 -48.74 -50.50
C LEU A 126 -7.36 -48.50 -51.87
N LYS A 127 -6.90 -47.27 -52.16
CA LYS A 127 -6.17 -46.96 -53.40
C LYS A 127 -4.84 -47.73 -53.49
N LYS A 128 -4.12 -47.91 -52.37
CA LYS A 128 -2.91 -48.74 -52.34
C LYS A 128 -3.22 -50.20 -52.66
N GLN A 129 -4.26 -50.76 -52.04
CA GLN A 129 -4.68 -52.16 -52.26
C GLN A 129 -5.17 -52.42 -53.69
N LEU A 130 -5.88 -51.46 -54.30
CA LEU A 130 -6.28 -51.56 -55.71
C LEU A 130 -5.07 -51.57 -56.64
N LYS A 131 -4.07 -50.71 -56.39
CA LYS A 131 -2.83 -50.67 -57.18
C LYS A 131 -2.02 -51.95 -57.05
N SER A 132 -1.97 -52.59 -55.88
CA SER A 132 -1.29 -53.88 -55.72
C SER A 132 -2.02 -54.99 -56.47
N LYS A 133 -3.35 -55.09 -56.34
CA LYS A 133 -4.17 -56.07 -57.06
C LYS A 133 -4.09 -55.93 -58.59
N GLN A 134 -4.05 -54.70 -59.11
CA GLN A 134 -3.87 -54.45 -60.55
C GLN A 134 -2.48 -54.82 -61.08
N ARG A 135 -1.47 -54.88 -60.22
CA ARG A 135 -0.13 -55.37 -60.57
C ARG A 135 -0.10 -56.90 -60.56
N GLU A 136 -0.77 -57.52 -59.59
CA GLU A 136 -0.92 -58.97 -59.50
C GLU A 136 -1.73 -59.56 -60.67
N SER A 137 -2.74 -58.84 -61.19
CA SER A 137 -3.57 -59.30 -62.32
C SER A 137 -2.93 -59.10 -63.70
N LYS A 138 -1.73 -58.50 -63.77
CA LYS A 138 -1.00 -58.22 -65.03
C LYS A 138 0.22 -59.11 -65.22
N ASN A 139 0.53 -59.96 -64.24
CA ASN A 139 1.50 -61.05 -64.33
C ASN A 139 0.76 -62.37 -64.52
#